data_AF-A0AAD7MWU8-F1
#
_entry.id   AF-A0AAD7MWU8-F1
#
_cell.length_a   1.000
_cell.length_b   1.000
_cell.length_c   1.000
_cell.angle_alpha   90.00
_cell.angle_beta   90.00
_cell.angle_gamma   90.00
#
_symmetry.space_group_name_H-M   'P 1'
#
loop_
_entity.id
_entity.type
_entity.pdbx_description
1 polymer ?
#
loop_
_entity_poly.entity_id
_entity_poly.type
_entity_poly.pdbx_seq_one_letter_code
_entity_poly.pdbx_strand_id
1 'polypeptide(L)'
;MRPENVEGGFGHKNIASSAAPTASLSRDPSTLSSRITLFDARVPVSKSARIAAGAKEFRERWLDEYKSPRFFRLSAFSSAKPSNAISRMYDALNRSQGSILIQLCTGRIGLNVYLYRFHLSPCPFPPLFLVP
;
A
#
# COMPACT_ATOMS: atom_id res chain seq x y z
N MET A 1 35.10 -21.96 -1.33
CA MET A 1 34.71 -20.90 -2.27
C MET A 1 33.23 -20.61 -2.09
N ARG A 2 32.90 -19.50 -1.41
CA ARG A 2 31.54 -18.94 -1.26
C ARG A 2 31.41 -17.78 -2.25
N PRO A 3 30.30 -17.62 -2.99
CA PRO A 3 29.99 -16.36 -3.63
C PRO A 3 29.21 -15.45 -2.66
N GLU A 4 29.73 -14.24 -2.51
CA GLU A 4 29.21 -13.12 -1.73
C GLU A 4 27.90 -12.57 -2.34
N ASN A 5 26.98 -12.17 -1.47
CA ASN A 5 25.74 -11.45 -1.80
C ASN A 5 26.04 -10.09 -2.45
N VAL A 6 25.42 -9.81 -3.60
CA VAL A 6 25.35 -8.46 -4.16
C VAL A 6 23.93 -7.93 -3.93
N GLU A 7 23.75 -7.15 -2.86
CA GLU A 7 22.54 -6.36 -2.64
C GLU A 7 22.55 -5.14 -3.57
N GLY A 8 21.80 -5.22 -4.67
CA GLY A 8 21.54 -4.10 -5.57
C GLY A 8 20.28 -3.34 -5.14
N GLY A 9 20.41 -2.43 -4.18
CA GLY A 9 19.35 -1.48 -3.82
C GLY A 9 19.11 -0.46 -4.94
N PHE A 10 18.02 -0.62 -5.70
CA PHE A 10 17.61 0.32 -6.73
C PHE A 10 16.80 1.48 -6.10
N GLY A 11 17.50 2.54 -5.72
CA GLY A 11 16.91 3.79 -5.26
C GLY A 11 16.11 4.47 -6.37
N HIS A 12 14.83 4.69 -6.12
CA HIS A 12 13.95 5.50 -6.96
C HIS A 12 14.36 6.98 -6.87
N LYS A 13 15.00 7.47 -7.93
CA LYS A 13 15.21 8.91 -8.14
C LYS A 13 14.03 9.46 -8.95
N ASN A 14 13.11 10.13 -8.24
CA ASN A 14 12.04 10.93 -8.83
C ASN A 14 12.65 12.13 -9.56
N ILE A 15 12.65 12.09 -10.89
CA ILE A 15 12.95 13.26 -11.72
C ILE A 15 11.61 13.87 -12.08
N ALA A 16 11.24 14.93 -11.33
CA ALA A 16 10.14 15.80 -11.69
C ALA A 16 10.51 16.52 -12.99
N SER A 17 9.86 16.15 -14.09
CA SER A 17 10.03 16.82 -15.38
C SER A 17 9.20 18.09 -15.41
N SER A 18 9.90 19.22 -15.24
CA SER A 18 9.76 20.51 -15.91
C SER A 18 8.41 20.85 -16.55
N ALA A 19 7.78 21.90 -16.02
CA ALA A 19 6.70 22.65 -16.66
C ALA A 19 7.21 23.32 -17.95
N ALA A 20 6.62 22.96 -19.08
CA ALA A 20 6.88 23.62 -20.37
C ALA A 20 5.93 24.84 -20.55
N PRO A 21 6.44 25.99 -21.00
CA PRO A 21 5.66 27.20 -21.20
C PRO A 21 4.70 27.08 -22.39
N THR A 22 3.48 27.60 -22.22
CA THR A 22 2.43 27.72 -23.23
C THR A 22 2.81 28.74 -24.30
N ALA A 23 3.30 28.28 -25.45
CA ALA A 23 3.38 29.08 -26.68
C ALA A 23 2.26 28.61 -27.62
N SER A 24 1.16 29.35 -27.67
CA SER A 24 0.05 29.14 -28.60
C SER A 24 0.36 29.80 -29.96
N LEU A 25 0.87 29.03 -30.91
CA LEU A 25 0.69 29.36 -32.33
C LEU A 25 -0.58 28.65 -32.82
N SER A 26 -1.49 29.43 -33.39
CA SER A 26 -2.73 28.98 -34.03
C SER A 26 -2.45 27.90 -35.07
N ARG A 27 -2.97 26.69 -34.84
CA ARG A 27 -2.87 25.56 -35.76
C ARG A 27 -4.28 25.23 -36.25
N ASP A 28 -4.58 25.59 -37.50
CA ASP A 28 -5.83 25.22 -38.17
C ASP A 28 -5.98 23.69 -38.20
N PRO A 29 -7.06 23.12 -37.64
CA PRO A 29 -7.18 21.66 -37.46
C PRO A 29 -7.65 20.90 -38.72
N SER A 30 -7.91 21.59 -39.84
CA SER A 30 -8.67 21.02 -40.96
C SER A 30 -7.85 20.37 -42.08
N THR A 31 -6.53 20.54 -42.12
CA THR A 31 -5.68 20.01 -43.22
C THR A 31 -4.81 18.80 -42.86
N LEU A 32 -4.81 18.35 -41.60
CA LEU A 32 -4.02 17.17 -41.16
C LEU A 32 -4.84 15.87 -41.02
N SER A 33 -6.16 15.92 -41.16
CA SER A 33 -7.04 14.78 -40.84
C SER A 33 -7.14 13.72 -41.94
N SER A 34 -6.66 13.97 -43.17
CA SER A 34 -6.99 13.12 -44.32
C SER A 34 -5.94 12.07 -44.70
N ARG A 35 -4.85 11.88 -43.92
CA ARG A 35 -3.77 10.99 -44.40
C ARG A 35 -2.91 10.25 -43.38
N ILE A 36 -3.47 9.86 -42.22
CA ILE A 36 -2.74 9.01 -41.28
C ILE A 36 -3.49 7.70 -41.06
N THR A 37 -3.32 6.75 -41.99
CA THR A 37 -3.63 5.33 -41.78
C THR A 37 -2.57 4.61 -40.94
N LEU A 38 -1.59 5.33 -40.36
CA LEU A 38 -0.52 4.76 -39.53
C LEU A 38 -1.03 4.07 -38.26
N PHE A 39 -2.27 4.35 -37.84
CA PHE A 39 -2.87 3.74 -36.64
C PHE A 39 -3.71 2.48 -36.93
N ASP A 40 -3.92 2.13 -38.20
CA ASP A 40 -4.64 0.90 -38.59
C ASP A 40 -3.70 -0.32 -38.62
N ALA A 41 -2.38 -0.08 -38.68
CA ALA A 41 -1.37 -1.10 -38.43
C ALA A 41 -1.22 -1.31 -36.92
N ARG A 42 -1.46 -2.55 -36.45
CA ARG A 42 -1.20 -2.95 -35.05
C ARG A 42 0.18 -2.45 -34.62
N VAL A 43 0.21 -1.51 -33.67
CA VAL A 43 1.46 -0.94 -33.16
C VAL A 43 2.32 -2.08 -32.61
N PRO A 44 3.59 -2.20 -33.04
CA PRO A 44 4.46 -3.26 -32.55
C PRO A 44 4.62 -3.14 -31.02
N VAL A 45 4.41 -4.26 -30.34
CA VAL A 45 4.48 -4.32 -28.88
C VAL A 45 5.90 -3.99 -28.44
N SER A 46 6.05 -2.96 -27.61
CA SER A 46 7.34 -2.55 -27.09
C SER A 46 7.98 -3.67 -26.24
N LYS A 47 9.31 -3.68 -26.16
CA LYS A 47 10.05 -4.65 -25.31
C LYS A 47 9.59 -4.58 -23.85
N SER A 48 9.32 -3.37 -23.34
CA SER A 48 8.81 -3.17 -21.98
C SER A 48 7.42 -3.77 -21.78
N ALA A 49 6.52 -3.64 -22.76
CA ALA A 49 5.20 -4.27 -22.70
C ALA A 49 5.29 -5.81 -22.68
N ARG A 50 6.22 -6.41 -23.45
CA ARG A 50 6.46 -7.86 -23.40
C ARG A 50 7.00 -8.33 -22.05
N ILE A 51 7.94 -7.58 -21.45
CA ILE A 51 8.48 -7.89 -20.12
C ILE A 51 7.38 -7.79 -19.06
N ALA A 52 6.56 -6.73 -19.11
CA ALA A 52 5.45 -6.55 -18.18
C ALA A 52 4.41 -7.67 -18.30
N ALA A 53 4.10 -8.11 -19.53
CA ALA A 53 3.21 -9.25 -19.78
C ALA A 53 3.78 -10.55 -19.17
N GLY A 54 5.05 -10.86 -19.42
CA GLY A 54 5.70 -12.05 -18.86
C GLY A 54 5.78 -12.03 -17.33
N ALA A 55 6.04 -10.87 -16.72
CA ALA A 55 6.04 -10.71 -15.27
C ALA A 55 4.64 -10.91 -14.67
N LYS A 56 3.59 -10.50 -15.38
CA LYS A 56 2.20 -10.71 -14.97
C LYS A 56 1.84 -12.20 -15.00
N GLU A 57 2.12 -12.87 -16.13
CA GLU A 57 1.87 -14.30 -16.28
C GLU A 57 2.63 -15.14 -15.24
N PHE A 58 3.91 -14.81 -15.00
CA PHE A 58 4.71 -15.50 -13.98
C PHE A 58 4.12 -15.32 -12.57
N ARG A 59 3.68 -14.10 -12.24
CA ARG A 59 3.05 -13.83 -10.95
C ARG A 59 1.76 -14.63 -10.77
N GLU A 60 0.92 -14.70 -11.78
CA GLU A 60 -0.34 -15.46 -11.73
C GLU A 60 -0.07 -16.95 -11.51
N ARG A 61 0.87 -17.54 -12.27
CA ARG A 61 1.30 -18.94 -12.08
C ARG A 61 1.86 -19.19 -10.68
N TRP A 62 2.69 -18.27 -10.18
CA TRP A 62 3.29 -18.38 -8.87
C TRP A 62 2.25 -18.28 -7.74
N LEU A 63 1.22 -17.45 -7.90
CA LEU A 63 0.11 -17.34 -6.94
C LEU A 63 -0.76 -18.60 -6.93
N ASP A 64 -0.95 -19.25 -8.09
CA ASP A 64 -1.68 -20.51 -8.20
C ASP A 64 -0.91 -21.67 -7.56
N GLU A 65 0.40 -21.73 -7.77
CA GLU A 65 1.27 -22.79 -7.26
C GLU A 65 1.57 -22.61 -5.76
N TYR A 66 1.73 -21.37 -5.29
CA TYR A 66 2.15 -21.07 -3.93
C TYR A 66 1.00 -20.59 -3.03
N LYS A 67 0.10 -21.50 -2.66
CA LYS A 67 -0.91 -21.24 -1.61
C LYS A 67 -0.31 -21.39 -0.22
N SER A 68 0.25 -20.31 0.31
CA SER A 68 0.76 -20.29 1.69
C SER A 68 -0.36 -20.60 2.70
N PRO A 69 -0.14 -21.42 3.74
CA PRO A 69 -1.09 -21.61 4.84
C PRO A 69 -1.46 -20.31 5.55
N ARG A 70 -0.60 -19.28 5.45
CA ARG A 70 -0.86 -17.94 5.99
C ARG A 70 -1.87 -17.15 5.16
N PHE A 71 -2.07 -17.50 3.89
CA PHE A 71 -2.99 -16.80 3.00
C PHE A 71 -4.42 -16.80 3.55
N PHE A 72 -4.89 -17.93 4.10
CA PHE A 72 -6.22 -18.02 4.72
C PHE A 72 -6.41 -17.06 5.91
N ARG A 73 -5.35 -16.87 6.72
CA ARG A 73 -5.38 -15.93 7.85
C ARG A 73 -5.31 -14.48 7.39
N LEU A 74 -4.57 -14.22 6.32
CA LEU A 74 -4.39 -12.87 5.77
C LEU A 74 -5.56 -12.44 4.89
N SER A 75 -6.24 -13.36 4.21
CA SER A 75 -7.44 -13.09 3.40
C SER A 75 -8.65 -12.69 4.25
N ALA A 76 -8.65 -13.03 5.54
CA ALA A 76 -9.66 -12.55 6.49
C ALA A 76 -9.51 -11.04 6.77
N PHE A 77 -8.32 -10.47 6.57
CA PHE A 77 -8.13 -9.04 6.64
C PHE A 77 -8.55 -8.39 5.34
N SER A 78 -9.44 -7.41 5.43
CA SER A 78 -9.84 -6.62 4.27
C SER A 78 -8.59 -5.93 3.69
N SER A 79 -8.31 -6.20 2.41
CA SER A 79 -7.29 -5.49 1.65
C SER A 79 -7.70 -4.05 1.31
N ALA A 80 -8.93 -3.65 1.64
CA ALA A 80 -9.38 -2.30 1.42
C ALA A 80 -8.57 -1.33 2.30
N LYS A 81 -8.27 -0.15 1.75
CA LYS A 81 -7.74 0.95 2.56
C LYS A 81 -8.68 1.16 3.77
N PRO A 82 -8.12 1.46 4.96
CA PRO A 82 -8.95 1.80 6.11
C PRO A 82 -9.94 2.88 5.69
N SER A 83 -11.20 2.75 6.11
CA SER A 83 -12.23 3.70 5.74
C SER A 83 -11.79 5.12 6.11
N ASN A 84 -12.27 6.12 5.38
CA ASN A 84 -11.95 7.52 5.69
C ASN A 84 -12.30 7.89 7.15
N ALA A 85 -13.29 7.21 7.74
CA ALA A 85 -13.64 7.35 9.16
C ALA A 85 -12.50 6.91 10.08
N ILE A 86 -11.84 5.78 9.77
CA ILE A 86 -10.70 5.28 10.54
C ILE A 86 -9.49 6.20 10.38
N SER A 87 -9.20 6.66 9.16
CA SER A 87 -8.11 7.63 8.93
C SER A 87 -8.32 8.91 9.73
N ARG A 88 -9.52 9.50 9.64
CA ARG A 88 -9.89 10.71 10.40
C ARG A 88 -9.83 10.50 11.90
N MET A 89 -10.17 9.30 12.38
CA MET A 89 -10.06 8.95 13.79
C MET A 89 -8.60 9.02 14.24
N TYR A 90 -7.66 8.42 13.49
CA TYR A 90 -6.24 8.49 13.81
C TYR A 90 -5.64 9.89 13.63
N ASP A 91 -6.09 10.66 12.64
CA ASP A 91 -5.63 12.04 12.41
C ASP A 91 -6.04 12.99 13.55
N ALA A 92 -7.17 12.72 14.20
CA ALA A 92 -7.65 13.49 15.35
C ALA A 92 -6.94 13.14 16.67
N LEU A 93 -6.17 12.04 16.71
CA LEU A 93 -5.47 11.61 17.92
C LEU A 93 -4.11 12.30 18.06
N ASN A 94 -3.84 12.83 19.25
CA ASN A 94 -2.50 13.29 19.60
C ASN A 94 -1.53 12.10 19.68
N ARG A 95 -0.23 12.35 19.49
CA ARG A 95 0.82 11.31 19.51
C ARG A 95 0.79 10.43 20.76
N SER A 96 0.52 11.01 21.92
CA SER A 96 0.39 10.27 23.19
C SER A 96 -0.84 9.36 23.20
N GLN A 97 -1.99 9.85 22.72
CA GLN A 97 -3.24 9.09 22.63
C GLN A 97 -3.10 7.93 21.64
N GLY A 98 -2.48 8.17 20.47
CA GLY A 98 -2.20 7.13 19.49
C GLY A 98 -1.28 6.03 20.06
N SER A 99 -0.26 6.41 20.81
CA SER A 99 0.63 5.44 21.47
C SER A 99 -0.11 4.58 22.50
N ILE A 100 -1.02 5.17 23.29
CA ILE A 100 -1.82 4.43 24.27
C ILE A 100 -2.76 3.46 23.55
N LEU A 101 -3.45 3.92 22.50
CA LEU A 101 -4.36 3.09 21.71
C LEU A 101 -3.64 1.86 21.13
N ILE A 102 -2.44 2.04 20.58
CA ILE A 102 -1.62 0.92 20.07
C ILE A 102 -1.26 -0.05 21.20
N GLN A 103 -0.86 0.46 22.38
CA GLN A 103 -0.51 -0.39 23.53
C GLN A 103 -1.70 -1.21 24.03
N LEU A 104 -2.91 -0.65 23.99
CA LEU A 104 -4.15 -1.34 24.34
C LEU A 104 -4.50 -2.42 23.30
N CYS A 105 -4.49 -2.08 22.00
CA CYS A 105 -4.82 -3.03 20.93
C CYS A 105 -3.82 -4.19 20.82
N THR A 106 -2.55 -3.94 21.14
CA THR A 106 -1.49 -4.98 21.13
C THR A 106 -1.42 -5.77 22.43
N GLY A 107 -2.24 -5.45 23.43
CA GLY A 107 -2.23 -6.12 24.73
C GLY A 107 -0.95 -5.87 25.55
N ARG A 108 -0.15 -4.87 25.18
CA ARG A 108 1.13 -4.56 25.85
C ARG A 108 0.91 -3.96 27.25
N ILE A 109 -0.18 -3.22 27.43
CA ILE A 109 -0.64 -2.70 28.72
C ILE A 109 -2.14 -2.95 28.82
N GLY A 110 -2.58 -3.48 29.96
CA GLY A 110 -4.01 -3.67 30.24
C GLY A 110 -4.73 -2.35 30.43
N LEU A 111 -5.94 -2.23 29.87
CA LEU A 111 -6.79 -1.04 30.01
C LEU A 111 -6.98 -0.62 31.48
N ASN A 112 -7.10 -1.59 32.38
CA ASN A 112 -7.27 -1.36 33.82
C ASN A 112 -6.12 -0.58 34.46
N VAL A 113 -4.90 -0.70 33.94
CA VAL A 113 -3.74 0.07 34.44
C VAL A 113 -3.96 1.57 34.19
N TYR A 114 -4.50 1.94 33.03
CA TYR A 114 -4.84 3.32 32.73
C TYR A 114 -6.07 3.79 33.50
N LEU A 115 -7.11 2.96 33.60
CA LEU A 115 -8.32 3.31 34.37
C LEU A 115 -8.02 3.53 35.85
N TYR A 116 -7.14 2.72 36.44
CA TYR A 116 -6.68 2.90 37.81
C TYR A 116 -5.92 4.23 38.00
N ARG A 117 -5.05 4.60 37.06
CA ARG A 117 -4.35 5.90 37.09
C ARG A 117 -5.30 7.10 37.05
N PHE A 118 -6.47 6.95 36.44
CA PHE A 118 -7.51 7.97 36.40
C PHE A 118 -8.57 7.80 37.49
N HIS A 119 -8.36 6.90 38.46
CA HIS A 119 -9.31 6.58 39.53
C HIS A 119 -10.69 6.10 39.04
N LEU A 120 -10.77 5.60 37.80
CA LEU A 120 -11.97 5.02 37.20
C LEU A 120 -12.12 3.52 37.49
N SER A 121 -11.04 2.87 37.91
CA SER A 121 -11.03 1.48 38.37
C SER A 121 -10.45 1.39 39.78
N PRO A 122 -11.05 0.59 40.68
CA PRO A 122 -10.55 0.41 42.04
C PRO A 122 -9.23 -0.39 42.10
N CYS A 123 -8.93 -1.20 41.08
CA CYS A 123 -7.73 -2.01 41.02
C CYS A 123 -7.05 -1.95 39.63
N PRO A 124 -5.70 -1.95 39.57
CA PRO A 124 -4.96 -1.89 38.30
C PRO A 124 -4.90 -3.22 37.55
N PHE A 125 -5.06 -4.35 38.27
CA PHE A 125 -5.05 -5.69 37.70
C PHE A 125 -6.48 -6.24 37.71
N PRO A 126 -7.02 -6.72 36.58
CA PRO A 126 -8.27 -7.49 36.61
C PRO A 126 -8.05 -8.73 37.50
N PRO A 127 -9.09 -9.19 38.22
CA PRO A 127 -9.01 -10.49 38.88
C PRO A 127 -8.72 -11.55 37.80
N LEU A 128 -7.56 -12.20 37.92
CA LEU A 128 -7.33 -13.48 37.27
C LEU A 128 -8.48 -14.40 37.75
N PHE A 129 -9.07 -15.18 36.86
CA PHE A 129 -10.23 -16.09 37.09
C PHE A 129 -11.62 -15.48 36.86
N LEU A 130 -12.11 -15.63 35.63
CA LEU A 130 -13.23 -16.53 35.35
C LEU A 130 -13.21 -16.88 33.85
N VAL A 131 -12.43 -17.89 33.50
CA VAL A 131 -12.61 -18.64 32.25
C VAL A 131 -13.34 -19.92 32.68
N PRO A 132 -14.54 -20.23 32.15
CA PRO A 132 -15.23 -21.48 32.44
C PRO A 132 -14.45 -22.71 31.93
#